data_AF-A0A0M3K185-F1
#
_entry.id   AF-A0A0M3K185-F1
#
_cell.length_a   1.000
_cell.length_b   1.000
_cell.length_c   1.000
_cell.angle_alpha   90.00
_cell.angle_beta   90.00
_cell.angle_gamma   90.00
#
_symmetry.space_group_name_H-M   'P 1'
#
loop_
_entity.id
_entity.type
_entity.pdbx_description
1 polymer ?
#
loop_
_entity_poly.entity_id
_entity_poly.type
_entity_poly.pdbx_seq_one_letter_code
_entity_poly.pdbx_strand_id
1 'polypeptide(L)'
;MPYFGPKVIAIARMSQALWMFFTFFLVFMVAYSICSIALIDLNLVPSLRTIRSLFFHGLWDIFGELGEEQSTGAIVGCPDNITEAGLFSTVDAFDCSIRQLTVQLLLALYLFIASVLLMNALIAVLTHIFDEINEGSTRVWRYQMYFLVKEYDGKFILRAPLVILYLLYLTVRVIFER
;
A
#
# COMPACT_ATOMS: atom_id res chain seq x y z
N MET A 1 -17.52 -20.70 -18.41
CA MET A 1 -16.80 -20.78 -17.12
C MET A 1 -16.57 -19.37 -16.56
N PRO A 2 -17.50 -18.75 -15.81
CA PRO A 2 -17.30 -17.41 -15.28
C PRO A 2 -16.76 -17.49 -13.84
N TYR A 3 -15.44 -17.61 -13.71
CA TYR A 3 -14.73 -17.65 -12.41
C TYR A 3 -14.28 -16.26 -11.91
N PHE A 4 -14.42 -15.19 -12.72
CA PHE A 4 -13.88 -13.87 -12.39
C PHE A 4 -14.80 -13.02 -11.49
N GLY A 5 -16.13 -13.15 -11.61
CA GLY A 5 -17.08 -12.32 -10.86
C GLY A 5 -16.89 -12.40 -9.32
N PRO A 6 -16.89 -13.61 -8.72
CA PRO A 6 -16.70 -13.76 -7.28
C PRO A 6 -15.35 -13.25 -6.78
N LYS A 7 -14.30 -13.43 -7.59
CA LYS A 7 -12.94 -12.99 -7.26
C LYS A 7 -12.82 -11.47 -7.22
N VAL A 8 -13.48 -10.76 -8.15
CA VAL A 8 -13.48 -9.28 -8.17
C VAL A 8 -14.20 -8.70 -6.95
N ILE A 9 -15.33 -9.31 -6.55
CA ILE A 9 -16.09 -8.88 -5.36
C ILE A 9 -15.28 -9.14 -4.09
N ALA A 10 -14.55 -10.26 -4.06
CA ALA A 10 -13.63 -10.55 -2.97
C ALA A 10 -12.52 -9.51 -2.86
N ILE A 11 -11.83 -9.21 -3.96
CA ILE A 11 -10.77 -8.19 -4.01
C ILE A 11 -11.30 -6.82 -3.55
N ALA A 12 -12.49 -6.42 -4.00
CA ALA A 12 -13.10 -5.14 -3.62
C ALA A 12 -13.34 -5.04 -2.10
N ARG A 13 -13.87 -6.09 -1.46
CA ARG A 13 -14.05 -6.10 0.00
C ARG A 13 -12.73 -6.13 0.77
N MET A 14 -11.77 -6.91 0.29
CA MET A 14 -10.43 -6.98 0.90
C MET A 14 -9.71 -5.62 0.82
N SER A 15 -9.93 -4.86 -0.26
CA SER A 15 -9.34 -3.53 -0.45
C SER A 15 -9.78 -2.50 0.61
N GLN A 16 -11.02 -2.60 1.09
CA GLN A 16 -11.53 -1.72 2.14
C GLN A 16 -10.81 -1.96 3.48
N ALA A 17 -10.54 -3.22 3.82
CA ALA A 17 -9.76 -3.55 5.01
C ALA A 17 -8.29 -3.16 4.87
N LEU A 18 -7.73 -3.32 3.67
CA LEU A 18 -6.37 -2.90 3.35
C LEU A 18 -6.18 -1.38 3.51
N TRP A 19 -7.21 -0.57 3.19
CA TRP A 19 -7.16 0.88 3.38
C TRP A 19 -7.01 1.29 4.86
N MET A 20 -7.71 0.60 5.77
CA MET A 20 -7.59 0.85 7.21
C MET A 20 -6.18 0.53 7.71
N PHE A 21 -5.63 -0.61 7.27
CA PHE A 21 -4.26 -1.00 7.58
C PHE A 21 -3.23 0.00 7.04
N PHE A 22 -3.39 0.42 5.78
CA PHE A 22 -2.50 1.38 5.14
C PHE A 22 -2.48 2.72 5.88
N THR A 23 -3.62 3.15 6.42
CA THR A 23 -3.70 4.39 7.21
C THR A 23 -2.89 4.29 8.51
N PHE A 24 -3.00 3.18 9.24
CA PHE A 24 -2.20 2.94 10.45
C PHE A 24 -0.70 2.89 10.12
N PHE A 25 -0.34 2.19 9.06
CA PHE A 25 1.02 2.11 8.56
C PHE A 25 1.60 3.48 8.18
N LEU A 26 0.83 4.33 7.51
CA LEU A 26 1.24 5.67 7.11
C LEU A 26 1.56 6.55 8.32
N VAL A 27 0.77 6.46 9.40
CA VAL A 27 1.04 7.18 10.65
C VAL A 27 2.38 6.75 11.26
N PHE A 28 2.62 5.43 11.35
CA PHE A 28 3.87 4.89 11.87
C PHE A 28 5.08 5.30 11.02
N MET A 29 4.92 5.23 9.70
CA MET A 29 5.94 5.60 8.71
C MET A 29 6.32 7.09 8.83
N VAL A 30 5.34 7.99 8.94
CA VAL A 30 5.59 9.44 9.08
C VAL A 30 6.30 9.72 10.41
N ALA A 31 5.90 9.07 11.50
CA ALA A 31 6.55 9.24 12.80
C ALA A 31 8.04 8.84 12.75
N TYR A 32 8.35 7.67 12.18
CA TYR A 32 9.73 7.23 11.97
C TYR A 32 10.53 8.22 11.12
N SER A 33 9.96 8.65 9.99
CA SER A 33 10.65 9.52 9.03
C SER A 33 10.99 10.88 9.64
N ILE A 34 10.09 11.47 10.44
CA ILE A 34 10.36 12.72 11.16
C ILE A 34 11.46 12.53 12.20
N CYS A 35 11.39 11.47 13.01
CA CYS A 35 12.39 11.19 14.03
C CYS A 35 13.79 10.95 13.43
N SER A 36 13.88 10.16 12.37
CA SER A 36 15.17 9.83 11.72
C SER A 36 15.83 11.08 11.14
N ILE A 37 15.07 11.89 10.40
CA ILE A 37 15.60 13.12 9.80
C ILE A 37 16.00 14.16 10.85
N ALA A 38 15.21 14.30 11.93
CA ALA A 38 15.55 15.20 13.03
C ALA A 38 16.85 14.79 13.76
N LEU A 39 17.18 13.49 13.76
CA LEU A 39 18.42 12.99 14.33
C LEU A 39 19.62 13.17 13.39
N ILE A 40 19.41 13.20 12.07
CA ILE A 40 20.48 13.34 11.06
C ILE A 40 20.83 14.81 10.82
N ASP A 41 19.84 15.69 10.63
CA ASP A 41 20.04 17.12 10.36
C ASP A 41 19.10 17.98 11.22
N LEU A 42 19.69 18.80 12.10
CA LEU A 42 18.97 19.71 12.99
C LEU A 42 18.58 21.04 12.32
N ASN A 43 19.19 21.39 11.18
CA ASN A 43 19.02 22.69 10.53
C ASN A 43 18.07 22.65 9.33
N LEU A 44 17.17 21.66 9.31
CA LEU A 44 16.28 21.44 8.18
C LEU A 44 15.16 22.49 8.12
N VAL A 45 15.06 23.19 6.98
CA VAL A 45 13.98 24.14 6.72
C VAL A 45 12.70 23.42 6.25
N PRO A 46 11.53 23.74 6.84
CA PRO A 46 10.28 23.12 6.42
C PRO A 46 9.87 23.64 5.04
N SER A 47 10.01 22.78 4.02
CA SER A 47 9.58 23.04 2.65
C SER A 47 8.79 21.86 2.09
N LEU A 48 7.96 22.09 1.06
CA LEU A 48 7.24 21.00 0.37
C LEU A 48 8.20 19.95 -0.22
N ARG A 49 9.40 20.37 -0.64
CA ARG A 49 10.44 19.44 -1.12
C ARG A 49 10.93 18.54 0.01
N THR A 50 11.12 19.12 1.19
CA THR A 50 11.52 18.39 2.41
C THR A 50 10.47 17.37 2.81
N ILE A 51 9.19 17.74 2.83
CA ILE A 51 8.08 16.82 3.17
C ILE A 51 8.01 15.67 2.17
N ARG A 52 8.16 15.96 0.88
CA ARG A 52 8.20 14.92 -0.17
C ARG A 52 9.39 13.97 0.03
N SER A 53 10.56 14.52 0.34
CA SER A 53 11.76 13.73 0.61
C SER A 53 11.58 12.83 1.83
N LEU A 54 10.96 13.35 2.89
CA LEU A 54 10.68 12.63 4.13
C LEU A 54 9.74 11.43 3.90
N PHE A 55 8.69 11.63 3.08
CA PHE A 55 7.79 10.54 2.73
C PHE A 55 8.46 9.46 1.87
N PHE A 56 9.33 9.84 0.95
CA PHE A 56 10.02 8.86 0.13
C PHE A 56 11.16 8.18 0.89
N HIS A 57 11.83 8.88 1.79
CA HIS A 57 12.89 8.30 2.62
C HIS A 57 12.39 7.06 3.38
N GLY A 58 11.42 7.21 4.28
CA GLY A 58 10.95 6.06 5.06
C GLY A 58 10.23 5.00 4.21
N LEU A 59 9.66 5.35 3.05
CA LEU A 59 9.07 4.36 2.15
C LEU A 59 10.15 3.46 1.53
N TRP A 60 11.26 4.05 1.08
CA TRP A 60 12.40 3.31 0.51
C TRP A 60 13.11 2.46 1.56
N ASP A 61 13.22 2.95 2.79
CA ASP A 61 13.85 2.21 3.89
C ASP A 61 13.19 0.84 4.12
N ILE A 62 11.86 0.73 4.02
CA ILE A 62 11.14 -0.56 4.17
C ILE A 62 11.55 -1.56 3.08
N PHE A 63 11.80 -1.08 1.88
CA PHE A 63 12.26 -1.93 0.77
C PHE A 63 13.75 -2.27 0.87
N GLY A 64 14.45 -1.74 1.88
CA GLY A 64 15.88 -1.96 2.09
C GLY A 64 16.78 -1.08 1.24
N GLU A 65 16.23 -0.07 0.56
CA GLU A 65 17.02 0.96 -0.14
C GLU A 65 17.41 2.05 0.86
N LEU A 66 18.50 1.79 1.60
CA LEU A 66 19.00 2.71 2.63
C LEU A 66 19.85 3.82 2.01
N GLY A 67 19.65 5.05 2.48
CA GLY A 67 20.54 6.18 2.18
C GLY A 67 21.94 5.97 2.76
N GLU A 68 22.95 6.59 2.12
CA GLU A 68 24.36 6.52 2.56
C GLU A 68 24.52 6.97 4.01
N GLU A 69 23.74 7.98 4.43
CA GLU A 69 23.69 8.53 5.79
C GLU A 69 23.25 7.53 6.85
N GLN A 70 22.30 6.64 6.57
CA GLN A 70 21.89 5.59 7.49
C GLN A 70 22.81 4.36 7.46
N SER A 71 23.35 4.04 6.29
CA SER A 71 24.26 2.89 6.14
C SER A 71 25.62 3.12 6.76
N THR A 72 26.18 4.32 6.60
CA THR A 72 27.49 4.69 7.20
C THR A 72 27.31 5.33 8.58
N GLY A 73 26.10 5.79 8.90
CA GLY A 73 25.83 6.57 10.10
C GLY A 73 26.46 7.97 10.04
N ALA A 74 26.70 8.49 8.84
CA ALA A 74 27.21 9.83 8.64
C ALA A 74 26.16 10.85 9.09
N ILE A 75 26.52 11.66 10.08
CA ILE A 75 25.66 12.71 10.64
C ILE A 75 26.20 14.07 10.22
N VAL A 76 25.30 14.93 9.71
CA VAL A 76 25.68 16.29 9.30
C VAL A 76 26.20 17.06 10.52
N GLY A 77 27.43 17.57 10.41
CA GLY A 77 28.11 18.30 11.48
C GLY A 77 28.98 17.45 12.42
N CYS A 78 29.10 16.14 12.17
CA CYS A 78 30.01 15.26 12.90
C CYS A 78 31.23 14.88 12.02
N PRO A 79 32.46 14.83 12.58
CA PRO A 79 33.64 14.39 11.83
C PRO A 79 33.65 12.86 11.66
N ASP A 80 33.87 12.38 10.42
CA ASP A 80 33.89 10.94 10.07
C ASP A 80 35.04 10.16 10.72
N ASN A 81 36.07 10.87 11.22
CA ASN A 81 37.33 10.29 11.65
C ASN A 81 37.62 10.65 13.11
N ILE A 82 36.75 10.20 14.01
CA ILE A 82 36.98 10.31 15.44
C ILE A 82 37.95 9.18 15.82
N THR A 83 39.21 9.51 16.08
CA THR A 83 40.12 8.55 16.74
C THR A 83 39.55 8.21 18.11
N GLU A 84 39.71 6.97 18.59
CA GLU A 84 39.21 6.54 19.92
C GLU A 84 39.70 7.45 21.06
N ALA A 85 40.84 8.12 20.87
CA ALA A 85 41.39 9.11 21.79
C ALA A 85 40.64 10.47 21.79
N GLY A 86 39.95 10.82 20.70
CA GLY A 86 39.17 12.05 20.56
C GLY A 86 37.71 11.93 21.02
N LEU A 87 37.17 10.71 21.08
CA LEU A 87 35.77 10.40 21.42
C LEU A 87 35.35 10.91 22.82
N PHE A 88 36.30 10.96 23.75
CA PHE A 88 36.07 11.43 25.13
C PHE A 88 36.61 12.85 25.39
N SER A 89 37.20 13.50 24.39
CA SER A 89 37.90 14.78 24.58
C SER A 89 37.00 16.01 24.44
N THR A 90 35.85 15.88 23.76
CA THR A 90 34.89 16.96 23.53
C THR A 90 33.46 16.44 23.68
N VAL A 91 32.59 17.24 24.31
CA VAL A 91 31.17 16.90 24.56
C VAL A 91 30.44 16.62 23.23
N ASP A 92 30.85 17.28 22.14
CA ASP A 92 30.25 17.15 20.81
C ASP A 92 30.54 15.78 20.14
N ALA A 93 31.72 15.18 20.38
CA ALA A 93 32.07 13.88 19.79
C ALA A 93 31.26 12.72 20.39
N PHE A 94 30.98 12.78 21.70
CA PHE A 94 30.15 11.80 22.38
C PHE A 94 28.69 11.87 21.91
N ASP A 95 28.13 13.09 21.77
CA ASP A 95 26.76 13.29 21.29
C ASP A 95 26.58 12.78 19.85
N CYS A 96 27.55 13.02 18.97
CA CYS A 96 27.59 12.45 17.62
C CYS A 96 27.53 10.91 17.61
N SER A 97 28.31 10.24 18.46
CA SER A 97 28.33 8.77 18.54
C SER A 97 26.99 8.20 19.03
N ILE A 98 26.37 8.84 20.01
CA ILE A 98 25.05 8.43 20.52
C ILE A 98 23.97 8.65 19.46
N ARG A 99 23.99 9.78 18.75
CA ARG A 99 23.05 10.05 17.65
C ARG A 99 23.17 9.00 16.55
N GLN A 100 24.39 8.61 16.18
CA GLN A 100 24.64 7.60 15.13
C GLN A 100 24.05 6.25 15.53
N LEU A 101 24.34 5.80 16.76
CA LEU A 101 23.78 4.56 17.30
C LEU A 101 22.25 4.63 17.39
N THR A 102 21.71 5.78 17.78
CA THR A 102 20.25 5.98 17.92
C THR A 102 19.54 5.87 16.56
N VAL A 103 20.09 6.48 15.50
CA VAL A 103 19.54 6.36 14.14
C VAL A 103 19.56 4.91 13.66
N GLN A 104 20.66 4.20 13.87
CA GLN A 104 20.78 2.79 13.49
C GLN A 104 19.81 1.89 14.27
N LEU A 105 19.67 2.10 15.58
CA LEU A 105 18.70 1.37 16.40
C LEU A 105 17.26 1.68 15.99
N LEU A 106 16.96 2.94 15.67
CA LEU A 106 15.65 3.37 15.19
C LEU A 106 15.31 2.70 13.85
N LEU A 107 16.26 2.64 12.91
CA LEU A 107 16.12 1.92 11.64
C LEU A 107 15.87 0.43 11.87
N ALA A 108 16.66 -0.22 12.74
CA ALA A 108 16.49 -1.64 13.04
C ALA A 108 15.10 -1.94 13.65
N LEU A 109 14.65 -1.10 14.58
CA LEU A 109 13.32 -1.20 15.18
C LEU A 109 12.21 -0.97 14.15
N TYR A 110 12.39 0.02 13.27
CA TYR A 110 11.47 0.33 12.20
C TYR A 110 11.31 -0.85 11.24
N LEU A 111 12.41 -1.41 10.75
CA LEU A 111 12.41 -2.58 9.88
C LEU A 111 11.83 -3.81 10.58
N PHE A 112 12.09 -4.00 11.87
CA PHE A 112 11.47 -5.09 12.63
C PHE A 112 9.94 -4.95 12.66
N ILE A 113 9.44 -3.75 12.99
CA ILE A 113 7.99 -3.49 13.06
C ILE A 113 7.35 -3.55 11.66
N ALA A 114 7.96 -2.94 10.64
CA ALA A 114 7.44 -2.91 9.28
C ALA A 114 7.46 -4.30 8.61
N SER A 115 8.59 -5.00 8.67
CA SER A 115 8.81 -6.24 7.93
C SER A 115 8.28 -7.47 8.65
N VAL A 116 8.35 -7.53 9.99
CA VAL A 116 7.94 -8.72 10.76
C VAL A 116 6.55 -8.57 11.37
N LEU A 117 6.18 -7.39 11.89
CA LEU A 117 4.85 -7.20 12.49
C LEU A 117 3.80 -6.83 11.44
N LEU A 118 4.04 -5.78 10.67
CA LEU A 118 3.04 -5.22 9.75
C LEU A 118 2.78 -6.14 8.54
N MET A 119 3.82 -6.63 7.84
CA MET A 119 3.60 -7.51 6.68
C MET A 119 2.91 -8.82 7.07
N ASN A 120 3.33 -9.46 8.17
CA ASN A 120 2.74 -10.70 8.63
C ASN A 120 1.30 -10.50 9.13
N ALA A 121 1.01 -9.40 9.82
CA ALA A 121 -0.35 -9.06 10.23
C ALA A 121 -1.23 -8.75 9.01
N LEU A 122 -0.73 -8.04 8.00
CA LEU A 122 -1.46 -7.75 6.76
C LEU A 122 -1.84 -9.05 6.05
N ILE A 123 -0.88 -9.96 5.87
CA ILE A 123 -1.14 -11.26 5.24
C ILE A 123 -2.18 -12.05 6.05
N ALA A 124 -2.09 -12.04 7.39
CA ALA A 124 -3.05 -12.73 8.25
C ALA A 124 -4.48 -12.17 8.11
N VAL A 125 -4.63 -10.84 8.14
CA VAL A 125 -5.93 -10.17 7.96
C VAL A 125 -6.50 -10.42 6.57
N LEU A 126 -5.66 -10.31 5.52
CA LEU A 126 -6.08 -10.62 4.15
C LEU A 126 -6.50 -12.09 4.03
N THR A 127 -5.77 -13.02 4.63
CA THR A 127 -6.13 -14.45 4.59
C THR A 127 -7.45 -14.70 5.31
N HIS A 128 -7.64 -14.13 6.50
CA HIS A 128 -8.90 -14.24 7.24
C HIS A 128 -10.09 -13.70 6.44
N ILE A 129 -9.98 -12.51 5.86
CA ILE A 129 -11.04 -11.92 5.04
C ILE A 129 -11.25 -12.73 3.75
N PHE A 130 -10.17 -13.28 3.18
CA PHE A 130 -10.26 -14.14 2.00
C PHE A 130 -11.12 -15.37 2.31
N ASP A 131 -10.85 -16.04 3.41
CA ASP A 131 -11.56 -17.24 3.83
C ASP A 131 -13.02 -16.92 4.14
N GLU A 132 -13.30 -15.86 4.90
CA GLU A 132 -14.66 -15.40 5.21
C GLU A 132 -15.46 -15.09 3.93
N ILE A 133 -14.84 -14.39 2.97
CA ILE A 133 -15.48 -14.10 1.69
C ILE A 133 -15.64 -15.37 0.86
N ASN A 134 -14.64 -16.26 0.84
CA ASN A 134 -14.70 -17.49 0.05
C ASN A 134 -15.86 -18.39 0.51
N GLU A 135 -16.06 -18.51 1.82
CA GLU A 135 -17.21 -19.20 2.43
C GLU A 135 -18.55 -18.57 2.02
N GLY A 136 -18.64 -17.23 1.99
CA GLY A 136 -19.84 -16.50 1.55
C GLY A 136 -20.02 -16.41 0.02
N SER A 137 -18.94 -16.55 -0.76
CA SER A 137 -18.89 -16.23 -2.18
C SER A 137 -19.70 -17.21 -3.02
N THR A 138 -19.80 -18.47 -2.60
CA THR A 138 -20.58 -19.49 -3.32
C THR A 138 -22.06 -19.13 -3.35
N ARG A 139 -22.60 -18.59 -2.25
CA ARG A 139 -24.00 -18.12 -2.19
C ARG A 139 -24.21 -16.89 -3.07
N VAL A 140 -23.36 -15.87 -2.93
CA VAL A 140 -23.46 -14.64 -3.73
C VAL A 140 -23.28 -14.91 -5.22
N TRP A 141 -22.34 -15.78 -5.60
CA TRP A 141 -22.13 -16.21 -6.98
C TRP A 141 -23.36 -16.91 -7.55
N ARG A 142 -23.98 -17.84 -6.80
CA ARG A 142 -25.22 -18.49 -7.25
C ARG A 142 -26.34 -17.48 -7.46
N TYR A 143 -26.47 -16.47 -6.60
CA TYR A 143 -27.44 -15.38 -6.77
C TYR A 143 -27.14 -14.52 -8.00
N GLN A 144 -25.88 -14.11 -8.20
CA GLN A 144 -25.47 -13.33 -9.37
C GLN A 144 -25.65 -14.11 -10.66
N MET A 145 -25.34 -15.40 -10.65
CA MET A 145 -25.48 -16.26 -11.80
C MET A 145 -26.96 -16.50 -12.12
N TYR A 146 -27.81 -16.63 -11.10
CA TYR A 146 -29.26 -16.65 -11.29
C TYR A 146 -29.76 -15.36 -11.94
N PHE A 147 -29.33 -14.20 -11.46
CA PHE A 147 -29.75 -12.92 -12.02
C PHE A 147 -29.25 -12.74 -13.46
N LEU A 148 -28.00 -13.15 -13.74
CA LEU A 148 -27.43 -13.15 -15.08
C LEU A 148 -28.24 -14.07 -16.01
N VAL A 149 -28.51 -15.31 -15.60
CA VAL A 149 -29.31 -16.24 -16.41
C VAL A 149 -30.70 -15.65 -16.67
N LYS A 150 -31.37 -15.09 -15.66
CA LYS A 150 -32.67 -14.42 -15.80
C LYS A 150 -32.63 -13.23 -16.77
N GLU A 151 -31.57 -12.43 -16.73
CA GLU A 151 -31.34 -11.30 -17.66
C GLU A 151 -31.19 -11.79 -19.11
N TYR A 152 -30.63 -12.99 -19.31
CA TYR A 152 -30.41 -13.58 -20.63
C TYR A 152 -31.58 -14.47 -21.11
N ASP A 153 -32.45 -14.94 -20.23
CA ASP A 153 -33.57 -15.86 -20.52
C ASP A 153 -34.61 -15.27 -21.50
N GLY A 154 -34.64 -13.94 -21.66
CA GLY A 154 -35.52 -13.22 -22.60
C GLY A 154 -34.82 -12.41 -23.68
N LYS A 155 -33.48 -12.42 -23.75
CA LYS A 155 -32.74 -11.64 -24.77
C LYS A 155 -32.45 -12.51 -25.99
N PHE A 156 -32.78 -11.99 -27.17
CA PHE A 156 -32.49 -12.63 -28.45
C PHE A 156 -30.99 -13.01 -28.55
N ILE A 157 -30.70 -14.22 -29.03
CA ILE A 157 -29.35 -14.85 -29.16
C ILE A 157 -28.37 -14.04 -30.05
N LEU A 158 -28.82 -12.99 -30.73
CA LEU A 158 -27.98 -12.19 -31.62
C LEU A 158 -27.02 -11.28 -30.84
N ARG A 159 -25.72 -11.41 -31.15
CA ARG A 159 -24.64 -10.55 -30.64
C ARG A 159 -24.99 -9.07 -30.86
N ALA A 160 -24.56 -8.19 -29.93
CA ALA A 160 -24.80 -6.75 -29.92
C ALA A 160 -24.87 -6.02 -31.29
N PRO A 161 -23.99 -6.28 -32.30
CA PRO A 161 -24.11 -5.62 -33.60
C PRO A 161 -25.34 -6.03 -34.43
N LEU A 162 -25.88 -7.24 -34.27
CA LEU A 162 -26.99 -7.74 -35.10
C LEU A 162 -28.39 -7.43 -34.51
N VAL A 163 -28.46 -7.01 -33.24
CA VAL A 163 -29.70 -6.56 -32.58
C VAL A 163 -30.30 -5.34 -33.29
N ILE A 164 -29.47 -4.49 -33.88
CA ILE A 164 -29.90 -3.29 -34.60
C ILE A 164 -30.70 -3.65 -35.87
N LEU A 165 -30.28 -4.68 -36.61
CA LEU A 165 -31.00 -5.16 -37.80
C LEU A 165 -32.36 -5.77 -37.43
N TYR A 166 -32.43 -6.47 -36.30
CA TYR A 166 -33.69 -7.01 -35.78
C TYR A 166 -34.65 -5.88 -35.34
N LEU A 167 -34.15 -4.85 -34.65
CA LEU A 167 -34.92 -3.65 -34.30
C LEU A 167 -35.42 -2.89 -35.55
N LEU A 168 -34.60 -2.79 -36.60
CA LEU A 168 -35.02 -2.20 -37.88
C LEU A 168 -36.10 -3.02 -38.59
N TYR A 169 -35.96 -4.36 -38.63
CA TYR A 169 -36.99 -5.22 -39.19
C TYR A 169 -38.32 -5.11 -38.43
N LEU A 170 -38.27 -5.08 -37.09
CA LEU A 170 -39.45 -5.03 -36.24
C LEU A 170 -40.17 -3.67 -36.34
N THR A 171 -39.41 -2.56 -36.45
CA THR A 171 -39.97 -1.23 -36.69
C THR A 171 -40.61 -1.12 -38.07
N VAL A 172 -39.96 -1.62 -39.13
CA VAL A 172 -40.55 -1.66 -40.49
C VAL A 172 -41.82 -2.49 -40.50
N ARG A 173 -41.82 -3.67 -39.88
CA ARG A 173 -42.99 -4.54 -39.80
C ARG A 173 -44.17 -3.89 -39.09
N VAL A 174 -43.94 -3.26 -37.93
CA VAL A 174 -44.99 -2.57 -37.16
C VAL A 174 -45.54 -1.35 -37.89
N ILE A 175 -44.73 -0.67 -38.69
CA ILE A 175 -45.17 0.46 -39.52
C ILE A 175 -46.00 -0.02 -40.73
N PHE A 176 -45.69 -1.20 -41.28
CA PHE A 176 -46.35 -1.71 -42.49
C PHE A 176 -47.58 -2.60 -42.19
N GLU A 177 -47.67 -3.19 -40.99
CA GLU A 177 -48.85 -3.93 -40.49
C GLU A 177 -49.88 -3.02 -39.78
N ARG A 178 -49.71 -1.69 -39.81
CA ARG A 178 -50.66 -0.68 -39.31
C ARG A 178 -51.32 0.05 -40.48
#